data_AF-A0A843JCK3-F1
#
_entry.id   AF-A0A843JCK3-F1
#
_cell.length_a   1.000
_cell.length_b   1.000
_cell.length_c   1.000
_cell.angle_alpha   90.00
_cell.angle_beta   90.00
_cell.angle_gamma   90.00
#
_symmetry.space_group_name_H-M   'P 1'
#
loop_
_entity.id
_entity.type
_entity.pdbx_description
1 polymer ?
#
loop_
_entity_poly.entity_id
_entity_poly.type
_entity_poly.pdbx_seq_one_letter_code
_entity_poly.pdbx_strand_id
1 'polypeptide(L)' 'IGLEDCRVRLHKNIARIEAEPGDIPTLVDKREEIVSRLKDMGFVYICLDLQGYRTGSMSEELNKS' A
#
# COMPACT_ATOMS: atom_id res chain seq x y z
N ILE A 1 9.27 10.09 3.62
CA ILE A 1 9.62 8.76 3.06
C ILE A 1 10.08 8.86 1.60
N GLY A 2 9.68 9.90 0.84
CA GLY A 2 10.37 10.26 -0.41
C GLY A 2 10.35 9.16 -1.47
N LEU A 3 9.23 8.44 -1.56
CA LEU A 3 8.99 7.44 -2.59
C LEU A 3 8.27 8.16 -3.74
N GLU A 4 8.90 8.20 -4.90
CA GLU A 4 8.38 8.95 -6.07
C GLU A 4 7.08 8.32 -6.61
N ASP A 5 6.94 7.00 -6.51
CA ASP A 5 5.79 6.23 -7.00
C ASP A 5 5.15 5.38 -5.90
N CYS A 6 4.81 6.00 -4.77
CA CYS A 6 4.03 5.38 -3.70
C CYS A 6 2.62 5.96 -3.61
N ARG A 7 1.61 5.09 -3.69
CA ARG A 7 0.20 5.43 -3.55
C ARG A 7 -0.40 4.73 -2.34
N VAL A 8 -1.17 5.49 -1.56
CA VAL A 8 -1.99 4.93 -0.49
C VAL A 8 -3.44 4.96 -0.95
N ARG A 9 -4.03 3.79 -1.21
CA ARG A 9 -5.46 3.65 -1.49
C ARG A 9 -6.22 3.42 -0.20
N LEU A 10 -7.29 4.19 -0.02
CA LEU A 10 -8.11 4.16 1.17
C LEU A 10 -9.42 3.44 0.89
N HIS A 11 -9.72 2.42 1.69
CA HIS A 11 -11.02 1.77 1.68
C HIS A 11 -11.49 1.55 3.12
N LYS A 12 -12.48 2.35 3.54
CA LYS A 12 -13.00 2.35 4.92
C LYS A 12 -11.86 2.57 5.93
N ASN A 13 -11.55 1.56 6.73
CA ASN A 13 -10.52 1.55 7.76
C ASN A 13 -9.22 0.85 7.30
N ILE A 14 -9.06 0.61 6.00
CA ILE A 14 -7.90 -0.04 5.40
C ILE A 14 -7.10 0.98 4.59
N ALA A 15 -5.81 1.07 4.89
CA ALA A 15 -4.83 1.74 4.04
C ALA A 15 -4.05 0.69 3.26
N ARG A 16 -4.19 0.67 1.93
CA ARG A 16 -3.40 -0.19 1.05
C ARG A 16 -2.30 0.63 0.39
N ILE A 17 -1.05 0.24 0.61
CA ILE A 17 0.14 0.86 0.04
C ILE A 17 0.48 0.12 -1.26
N GLU A 18 0.56 0.87 -2.34
CA GLU A 18 1.05 0.43 -3.65
C GLU A 18 2.36 1.18 -3.90
N ALA A 19 3.45 0.48 -4.19
CA ALA A 19 4.76 1.08 -4.45
C ALA A 19 5.49 0.32 -5.55
N GLU A 20 6.45 0.96 -6.20
CA GLU A 20 7.36 0.29 -7.13
C GLU A 20 8.00 -0.96 -6.48
N PRO A 21 8.16 -2.08 -7.21
CA PRO A 21 8.71 -3.31 -6.64
C PRO A 21 10.09 -3.11 -5.99
N GLY A 22 10.90 -2.19 -6.51
CA GLY A 22 12.21 -1.85 -5.95
C GLY A 22 12.14 -1.17 -4.57
N ASP A 23 11.01 -0.56 -4.23
CA ASP A 23 10.81 0.16 -2.97
C ASP A 23 10.14 -0.68 -1.88
N ILE A 24 9.60 -1.85 -2.24
CA ILE A 24 8.98 -2.80 -1.29
C ILE A 24 9.92 -3.15 -0.12
N PRO A 25 11.22 -3.47 -0.32
CA PRO A 25 12.12 -3.74 0.79
C PRO A 25 12.22 -2.56 1.77
N THR A 26 12.31 -1.34 1.25
CA THR A 26 12.36 -0.11 2.07
C THR A 26 11.09 0.07 2.91
N LEU A 27 9.91 -0.25 2.34
CA LEU A 27 8.64 -0.23 3.08
C LEU A 27 8.60 -1.26 4.20
N VAL A 28 9.13 -2.46 3.95
CA VAL A 28 9.20 -3.54 4.96
C VAL A 28 10.17 -3.19 6.07
N ASP A 29 11.32 -2.60 5.75
CA ASP A 29 12.31 -2.13 6.73
C ASP A 29 11.74 -1.02 7.63
N LYS A 30 10.93 -0.12 7.06
CA LYS A 30 10.28 0.98 7.78
C LYS A 30 8.88 0.65 8.29
N ARG A 31 8.48 -0.63 8.32
CA ARG A 31 7.09 -1.03 8.60
C ARG A 31 6.55 -0.49 9.92
N GLU A 32 7.37 -0.40 10.97
CA GLU A 32 6.92 0.05 12.28
C GLU A 32 6.56 1.54 12.29
N GLU A 33 7.41 2.39 11.68
CA GLU A 33 7.14 3.82 11.51
C GLU A 33 5.87 4.04 10.67
N ILE A 34 5.74 3.29 9.57
CA ILE A 34 4.60 3.39 8.65
C ILE A 34 3.30 2.99 9.36
N VAL A 35 3.31 1.84 10.05
CA VAL A 35 2.13 1.33 10.78
C VAL A 35 1.73 2.29 11.89
N SER A 36 2.68 2.81 12.67
CA SER A 36 2.37 3.78 13.74
C SER A 36 1.67 5.00 13.17
N ARG A 37 2.25 5.64 12.14
CA ARG A 37 1.68 6.86 11.56
C ARG A 37 0.30 6.63 10.95
N LEU A 38 0.08 5.51 10.27
CA LEU A 38 -1.22 5.21 9.66
C LEU A 38 -2.27 4.84 10.72
N LYS A 39 -1.89 4.20 11.82
CA LYS A 39 -2.80 3.97 12.95
C LYS A 39 -3.20 5.27 13.64
N ASP A 40 -2.26 6.20 13.81
CA ASP A 40 -2.54 7.54 14.37
C ASP A 40 -3.52 8.33 13.49
N MET A 41 -3.56 8.04 12.19
CA MET A 41 -4.53 8.60 11.23
C MET A 41 -5.90 7.89 11.24
N GLY A 42 -6.08 6.83 12.04
CA GLY A 42 -7.35 6.11 12.19
C GLY A 42 -7.52 4.86 11.34
N PHE A 43 -6.47 4.39 10.64
CA PHE A 43 -6.52 3.13 9.90
C PHE A 43 -6.34 1.93 10.82
N VAL A 44 -7.21 0.94 10.69
CA VAL A 44 -7.16 -0.30 11.49
C VAL A 44 -6.23 -1.33 10.85
N TYR A 45 -6.27 -1.41 9.52
CA TYR A 45 -5.47 -2.34 8.74
C TYR A 45 -4.60 -1.59 7.75
N ILE A 46 -3.33 -1.97 7.71
CA ILE A 46 -2.33 -1.45 6.78
C ILE A 46 -1.86 -2.64 5.95
N CYS A 47 -2.07 -2.56 4.65
CA CYS A 47 -1.72 -3.62 3.71
C CYS A 47 -0.69 -3.11 2.71
N LEU A 48 0.28 -3.95 2.35
CA LEU A 48 1.15 -3.72 1.20
C LEU A 48 0.64 -4.55 0.03
N ASP A 49 0.46 -3.93 -1.13
CA ASP A 49 0.15 -4.63 -2.37
C ASP A 49 1.42 -5.30 -2.91
N LEU A 50 1.44 -6.63 -2.90
CA LEU A 50 2.59 -7.41 -3.37
C LEU A 50 2.76 -7.37 -4.89
N GLN A 51 1.74 -6.96 -5.64
CA GLN A 51 1.86 -6.70 -7.07
C GLN A 51 2.56 -5.36 -7.36
N GLY A 52 2.73 -4.52 -6.33
CA GLY A 52 3.32 -3.20 -6.45
C GLY A 52 2.43 -2.21 -7.20
N TYR A 53 3.01 -1.05 -7.50
CA TYR A 53 2.38 -0.01 -8.29
C TYR A 53 2.38 -0.40 -9.77
N ARG A 54 1.21 -0.33 -10.44
CA ARG A 54 1.02 -0.67 -11.85
C ARG A 54 0.24 0.43 -12.56
N THR A 55 0.74 0.90 -13.70
CA THR A 55 0.04 1.87 -14.56
C THR A 55 -1.06 1.14 -15.36
N GLY A 56 -2.33 1.50 -15.15
CA GLY A 56 -3.48 0.94 -15.87
C GLY A 56 -4.42 0.03 -15.07
N SER A 57 -4.15 -0.25 -13.80
CA SER A 57 -4.99 -1.12 -12.95
C SER A 57 -6.23 -0.38 -12.40
N MET A 58 -7.16 -0.06 -13.30
CA MET A 58 -8.52 0.36 -12.98
C MET A 58 -9.40 -0.88 -13.07
N SER A 59 -9.54 -1.59 -11.93
CA SER A 59 -10.44 -2.74 -11.70
C SER A 59 -10.02 -4.08 -12.33
N GLU A 60 -9.20 -4.86 -11.61
CA GLU A 60 -9.20 -6.32 -11.76
C GLU A 60 -10.31 -6.90 -10.86
N GLU A 61 -11.50 -7.12 -11.43
CA GLU A 61 -12.56 -7.89 -10.77
C GLU A 61 -12.26 -9.39 -10.93
N LEU A 62 -12.35 -10.14 -9.82
CA LEU A 62 -12.17 -11.58 -9.79
C LEU A 62 -13.22 -12.27 -10.67
N ASN A 63 -12.86 -12.66 -11.89
CA ASN A 63 -13.65 -13.61 -12.66
C ASN A 63 -13.26 -15.02 -12.21
N LYS A 64 -14.07 -15.61 -11.31
CA LYS A 64 -13.90 -17.00 -10.89
C LYS A 64 -14.41 -17.93 -11.99
N SER A 65 -13.56 -18.86 -12.43
CA SER A 65 -13.97 -20.08 -13.16
C SER A 65 -14.37 -21.17 -12.18
#